data_AF-A0A940N2S8-F1
#
_entry.id   AF-A0A940N2S8-F1
#
_cell.length_a   1.000
_cell.length_b   1.000
_cell.length_c   1.000
_cell.angle_alpha   90.00
_cell.angle_beta   90.00
_cell.angle_gamma   90.00
#
_symmetry.space_group_name_H-M   'P 1'
#
loop_
_entity.id
_entity.type
_entity.pdbx_description
1 polymer ?
#
loop_
_entity_poly.entity_id
_entity_poly.type
_entity_poly.pdbx_seq_one_letter_code
_entity_poly.pdbx_strand_id
1 'polypeptide(L)'
;MPPAVEEGDSRDPSWSPRPVPVDWLWNVLTVGGPAERVEAFRAAAAGPGVVPWTLDLAAMEEEFLLPMAAPPDGVRAISLAGAKILARRLRDAAAANHQAALARMATDRTCPFDLHRLLPVPPAILALGPEEGESRGWLRAHWGVARPLRHGQVLPSTLDGRRKRMGQLRVGFWSADWSPWAAVARLRRAWPGLSFELQPHYPGGAGKGTAEPAGDGGHITPVREGTGRKARARAGIRRDG
;
A
#
# COMPACT_ATOMS: atom_id res chain seq x y z
N MET A 1 51.45 37.01 13.64
CA MET A 1 50.89 35.74 14.13
C MET A 1 49.37 35.86 14.13
N PRO A 2 48.63 35.07 13.35
CA PRO A 2 47.19 34.94 13.51
C PRO A 2 46.87 33.98 14.67
N PRO A 3 45.74 34.15 15.40
CA PRO A 3 45.28 33.16 16.37
C PRO A 3 44.64 31.97 15.64
N ALA A 4 44.84 30.79 16.21
CA ALA A 4 44.36 29.51 15.71
C ALA A 4 42.83 29.44 15.69
N VAL A 5 42.29 28.89 14.62
CA VAL A 5 40.90 28.45 14.50
C VAL A 5 40.84 27.05 15.14
N GLU A 6 40.21 26.94 16.30
CA GLU A 6 39.87 25.62 16.86
C GLU A 6 38.65 25.08 16.12
N GLU A 7 38.90 24.18 15.17
CA GLU A 7 37.91 23.24 14.65
C GLU A 7 37.53 22.27 15.77
N GLY A 8 36.32 22.43 16.28
CA GLY A 8 35.68 21.51 17.21
C GLY A 8 34.25 21.24 16.77
N ASP A 9 34.03 20.69 15.58
CA ASP A 9 32.76 20.03 15.24
C ASP A 9 32.73 18.67 15.95
N SER A 10 32.56 18.73 17.28
CA SER A 10 32.24 17.58 18.10
C SER A 10 30.83 17.13 17.74
N ARG A 11 30.72 16.29 16.71
CA ARG A 11 29.47 15.59 16.40
C ARG A 11 29.08 14.76 17.61
N ASP A 12 27.98 15.16 18.24
CA ASP A 12 27.39 14.45 19.36
C ASP A 12 27.10 12.99 18.94
N PRO A 13 27.78 11.99 19.54
CA PRO A 13 27.63 10.58 19.15
C PRO A 13 26.24 10.02 19.51
N SER A 14 25.41 10.80 20.20
CA SER A 14 24.03 10.45 20.53
C SER A 14 23.02 10.72 19.41
N TRP A 15 23.41 11.44 18.35
CA TRP A 15 22.53 11.64 17.20
C TRP A 15 22.44 10.37 16.36
N SER A 16 21.47 9.53 16.70
CA SER A 16 20.97 8.49 15.80
C SER A 16 19.69 9.02 15.15
N PRO A 17 19.65 9.27 13.82
CA PRO A 17 18.41 9.60 13.16
C PRO A 17 17.47 8.41 13.29
N ARG A 18 16.47 8.51 14.18
CA ARG A 18 15.38 7.54 14.19
C ARG A 18 14.65 7.66 12.85
N PRO A 19 14.36 6.56 12.14
CA PRO A 19 13.49 6.62 10.98
C PRO A 19 12.18 7.26 11.41
N VAL A 20 11.81 8.39 10.80
CA VAL A 20 10.50 9.00 11.04
C VAL A 20 9.46 8.00 10.53
N PRO A 21 8.55 7.50 11.39
CA PRO A 21 7.52 6.58 10.95
C PRO A 21 6.72 7.20 9.81
N VAL A 22 6.41 6.41 8.78
CA VAL A 22 5.53 6.86 7.71
C VAL A 22 4.10 6.80 8.22
N ASP A 23 3.40 7.93 8.17
CA ASP A 23 2.00 7.98 8.52
C ASP A 23 1.16 7.54 7.32
N TRP A 24 0.24 6.62 7.53
CA TRP A 24 -0.67 6.18 6.49
C TRP A 24 -1.97 6.95 6.58
N LEU A 25 -2.29 7.68 5.51
CA LEU A 25 -3.52 8.46 5.39
C LEU A 25 -4.53 7.72 4.50
N TRP A 26 -5.74 7.52 4.99
CA TRP A 26 -6.83 6.99 4.18
C TRP A 26 -7.38 8.09 3.27
N ASN A 27 -7.62 7.77 2.01
CA ASN A 27 -8.18 8.70 1.03
C ASN A 27 -9.31 8.06 0.27
N VAL A 28 -10.28 8.87 -0.12
CA VAL A 28 -11.31 8.51 -1.09
C VAL A 28 -11.16 9.39 -2.32
N LEU A 29 -10.95 8.76 -3.48
CA LEU A 29 -11.01 9.42 -4.78
C LEU A 29 -12.36 9.13 -5.42
N THR A 30 -13.08 10.17 -5.77
CA THR A 30 -14.31 10.12 -6.58
C THR A 30 -14.01 10.69 -7.96
N VAL A 31 -14.26 9.90 -9.00
CA VAL A 31 -14.17 10.30 -10.41
C VAL A 31 -15.57 10.27 -11.01
N GLY A 32 -16.02 11.37 -11.59
CA GLY A 32 -17.36 11.51 -12.16
C GLY A 32 -17.33 12.06 -13.59
N GLY A 33 -18.38 11.82 -14.36
CA GLY A 33 -18.52 12.34 -15.72
C GLY A 33 -19.40 11.46 -16.61
N PRO A 34 -19.32 11.62 -17.94
CA PRO A 34 -19.97 10.72 -18.90
C PRO A 34 -19.61 9.25 -18.61
N ALA A 35 -20.62 8.38 -18.59
CA ALA A 35 -20.45 6.98 -18.19
C ALA A 35 -19.35 6.26 -18.98
N GLU A 36 -19.32 6.46 -20.30
CA GLU A 36 -18.29 5.89 -21.19
C GLU A 36 -16.87 6.36 -20.84
N ARG A 37 -16.71 7.64 -20.44
CA ARG A 37 -15.41 8.23 -20.07
C ARG A 37 -14.94 7.68 -18.73
N VAL A 38 -15.86 7.50 -17.78
CA VAL A 38 -15.56 6.93 -16.46
C VAL A 38 -15.16 5.46 -16.59
N GLU A 39 -15.83 4.67 -17.44
CA GLU A 39 -15.45 3.29 -17.69
C GLU A 39 -14.12 3.15 -18.44
N ALA A 40 -13.85 4.04 -19.40
CA ALA A 40 -12.53 4.11 -20.04
C ALA A 40 -11.42 4.43 -19.02
N PHE A 41 -11.67 5.37 -18.10
CA PHE A 41 -10.74 5.68 -17.02
C PHE A 41 -10.57 4.48 -16.07
N ARG A 42 -11.64 3.80 -15.68
CA ARG A 42 -11.59 2.60 -14.83
C ARG A 42 -10.70 1.52 -15.46
N ALA A 43 -10.87 1.24 -16.75
CA ALA A 43 -10.06 0.26 -17.47
C ALA A 43 -8.58 0.68 -17.59
N ALA A 44 -8.32 1.99 -17.73
CA ALA A 44 -6.96 2.52 -17.74
C ALA A 44 -6.30 2.47 -16.35
N ALA A 45 -7.07 2.70 -15.28
CA ALA A 45 -6.60 2.72 -13.89
C ALA A 45 -6.43 1.33 -13.29
N ALA A 46 -7.17 0.33 -13.75
CA ALA A 46 -7.11 -1.02 -13.20
C ALA A 46 -5.77 -1.69 -13.54
N GLY A 47 -5.06 -2.19 -12.54
CA GLY A 47 -3.71 -2.73 -12.70
C GLY A 47 -3.30 -3.70 -11.59
N PRO A 48 -2.04 -4.15 -11.59
CA PRO A 48 -1.49 -5.00 -10.53
C PRO A 48 -1.39 -4.29 -9.17
N GLY A 49 -1.39 -2.96 -9.13
CA GLY A 49 -1.18 -2.20 -7.88
C GLY A 49 0.24 -2.33 -7.34
N VAL A 50 1.20 -2.70 -8.20
CA VAL A 50 2.61 -2.90 -7.87
C VAL A 50 3.47 -2.03 -8.77
N VAL A 51 4.42 -1.33 -8.17
CA VAL A 51 5.47 -0.62 -8.90
C VAL A 51 6.65 -1.57 -9.11
N PRO A 52 7.14 -1.74 -10.36
CA PRO A 52 8.16 -2.74 -10.71
C PRO A 52 9.57 -2.25 -10.38
N TRP A 53 9.83 -1.97 -9.10
CA TRP A 53 11.15 -1.57 -8.64
C TRP A 53 12.19 -2.67 -8.88
N THR A 54 13.43 -2.28 -9.18
CA THR A 54 14.56 -3.17 -8.98
C THR A 54 14.83 -3.28 -7.48
N LEU A 55 14.96 -4.50 -6.97
CA LEU A 55 15.25 -4.75 -5.56
C LEU A 55 16.73 -5.04 -5.35
N ASP A 56 17.39 -4.29 -4.47
CA ASP A 56 18.70 -4.66 -3.94
C ASP A 56 18.50 -5.73 -2.85
N LEU A 57 18.57 -6.99 -3.27
CA LEU A 57 18.38 -8.12 -2.38
C LEU A 57 19.49 -8.25 -1.32
N ALA A 58 20.69 -7.75 -1.60
CA ALA A 58 21.79 -7.78 -0.64
C ALA A 58 21.55 -6.78 0.49
N ALA A 59 21.21 -5.54 0.15
CA ALA A 59 20.82 -4.52 1.11
C ALA A 59 19.60 -4.96 1.94
N MET A 60 18.59 -5.59 1.31
CA MET A 60 17.44 -6.14 2.03
C MET A 60 17.80 -7.24 3.04
N GLU A 61 18.71 -8.17 2.71
CA GLU A 61 19.16 -9.20 3.67
C GLU A 61 19.86 -8.56 4.87
N GLU A 62 20.65 -7.51 4.65
CA GLU A 62 21.27 -6.74 5.73
C GLU A 62 20.22 -6.02 6.58
N GLU A 63 19.24 -5.34 5.97
CA GLU A 63 18.15 -4.65 6.68
C GLU A 63 17.33 -5.62 7.55
N PHE A 64 17.10 -6.84 7.09
CA PHE A 64 16.47 -7.88 7.92
C PHE A 64 17.40 -8.38 9.03
N LEU A 65 18.70 -8.53 8.77
CA LEU A 65 19.67 -9.06 9.72
C LEU A 65 19.93 -8.11 10.89
N LEU A 66 20.11 -6.82 10.63
CA LEU A 66 20.50 -5.82 11.62
C LEU A 66 19.64 -5.85 12.90
N PRO A 67 18.29 -5.74 12.84
CA PRO A 67 17.46 -5.75 14.04
C PRO A 67 17.47 -7.10 14.79
N MET A 68 17.79 -8.21 14.11
CA MET A 68 17.90 -9.53 14.75
C MET A 68 19.28 -9.78 15.37
N ALA A 69 20.34 -9.25 14.75
CA ALA A 69 21.72 -9.40 15.20
C ALA A 69 22.11 -8.42 16.32
N ALA A 70 21.49 -7.24 16.34
CA ALA A 70 21.69 -6.20 17.33
C ALA A 70 20.36 -5.45 17.56
N PRO A 71 19.41 -6.05 18.30
CA PRO A 71 18.16 -5.37 18.61
C PRO A 71 18.44 -4.06 19.39
N PRO A 72 17.75 -2.96 19.06
CA PRO A 72 17.98 -1.66 19.70
C PRO A 72 17.67 -1.71 21.20
N ASP A 73 16.70 -2.53 21.60
CA ASP A 73 16.33 -2.74 23.00
C ASP A 73 16.45 -4.23 23.35
N GLY A 74 17.35 -4.56 24.29
CA GLY A 74 17.41 -5.87 24.94
C GLY A 74 18.37 -6.89 24.32
N VAL A 75 18.11 -8.17 24.60
CA VAL A 75 18.98 -9.30 24.24
C VAL A 75 18.46 -9.95 22.97
N ARG A 76 19.38 -10.37 22.09
CA ARG A 76 19.03 -11.17 20.90
C ARG A 76 18.18 -12.39 21.28
N ALA A 77 17.03 -12.52 20.63
CA ALA A 77 16.15 -13.68 20.80
C ALA A 77 16.68 -14.95 20.12
N ILE A 78 17.56 -14.80 19.12
CA ILE A 78 18.15 -15.90 18.34
C ILE A 78 19.66 -15.75 18.23
N SER A 79 20.37 -16.85 17.95
CA SER A 79 21.81 -16.80 17.69
C SER A 79 22.10 -15.98 16.43
N LEU A 80 23.31 -15.42 16.33
CA LEU A 80 23.73 -14.69 15.13
C LEU A 80 23.67 -15.57 13.87
N ALA A 81 24.02 -16.85 13.99
CA ALA A 81 23.89 -17.82 12.89
C ALA A 81 22.42 -18.01 12.49
N GLY A 82 21.52 -18.12 13.47
CA GLY A 82 20.08 -18.20 13.23
C GLY A 82 19.52 -16.94 12.56
N ALA A 83 19.97 -15.76 12.99
CA ALA A 83 19.58 -14.48 12.39
C ALA A 83 19.99 -14.38 10.92
N LYS A 84 21.22 -14.78 10.58
CA LYS A 84 21.69 -14.83 9.17
C LYS A 84 20.86 -15.78 8.31
N ILE A 85 20.52 -16.96 8.83
CA ILE A 85 19.66 -17.92 8.11
C ILE A 85 18.27 -17.33 7.88
N LEU A 86 17.68 -16.72 8.90
CA LEU A 86 16.34 -16.13 8.81
C LEU A 86 16.31 -14.94 7.84
N ALA A 87 17.30 -14.05 7.91
CA ALA A 87 17.42 -12.91 6.99
C ALA A 87 17.50 -13.35 5.52
N ARG A 88 18.30 -14.40 5.24
CA ARG A 88 18.40 -14.99 3.90
C ARG A 88 17.07 -15.56 3.42
N ARG A 89 16.33 -16.26 4.28
CA ARG A 89 15.00 -16.80 3.95
C ARG A 89 14.00 -15.68 3.67
N LEU A 90 14.04 -14.59 4.43
CA LEU A 90 13.19 -13.42 4.18
C LEU A 90 13.52 -12.76 2.85
N ARG A 91 14.81 -12.59 2.52
CA ARG A 91 15.27 -12.12 1.20
C ARG A 91 14.76 -13.02 0.07
N ASP A 92 14.91 -14.34 0.20
CA ASP A 92 14.44 -15.30 -0.83
C ASP A 92 12.92 -15.22 -1.02
N ALA A 93 12.16 -15.16 0.08
CA ALA A 93 10.71 -15.01 0.02
C ALA A 93 10.28 -13.69 -0.63
N ALA A 94 10.96 -12.58 -0.28
CA ALA A 94 10.70 -11.28 -0.89
C ALA A 94 11.00 -11.28 -2.40
N ALA A 95 12.12 -11.88 -2.81
CA ALA A 95 12.49 -12.01 -4.22
C ALA A 95 11.46 -12.84 -5.01
N ALA A 96 11.06 -14.00 -4.48
CA ALA A 96 10.06 -14.85 -5.11
C ALA A 96 8.69 -14.15 -5.23
N ASN A 97 8.24 -13.47 -4.17
CA ASN A 97 7.01 -12.70 -4.18
C ASN A 97 7.05 -11.55 -5.21
N HIS A 98 8.17 -10.85 -5.29
CA HIS A 98 8.37 -9.77 -6.24
C HIS A 98 8.34 -10.29 -7.69
N GLN A 99 9.09 -11.36 -7.99
CA GLN A 99 9.08 -11.99 -9.31
C GLN A 99 7.67 -12.46 -9.72
N ALA A 100 6.94 -13.08 -8.79
CA ALA A 100 5.57 -13.51 -9.03
C ALA A 100 4.63 -12.33 -9.31
N ALA A 101 4.81 -11.19 -8.63
CA ALA A 101 4.05 -9.97 -8.91
C ALA A 101 4.39 -9.41 -10.30
N LEU A 102 5.68 -9.33 -10.66
CA LEU A 102 6.12 -8.88 -11.98
C LEU A 102 5.54 -9.74 -13.10
N ALA A 103 5.55 -11.06 -12.94
CA ALA A 103 5.03 -12.00 -13.94
C ALA A 103 3.54 -11.80 -14.25
N ARG A 104 2.76 -11.27 -13.31
CA ARG A 104 1.32 -11.03 -13.49
C ARG A 104 0.98 -9.61 -13.97
N MET A 105 1.92 -8.69 -14.05
CA MET A 105 1.64 -7.27 -14.33
C MET A 105 0.85 -7.04 -15.62
N ALA A 106 1.11 -7.84 -16.66
CA ALA A 106 0.44 -7.69 -17.94
C ALA A 106 -1.07 -7.99 -17.86
N THR A 107 -1.49 -8.89 -16.97
CA THR A 107 -2.87 -9.42 -16.92
C THR A 107 -3.64 -9.04 -15.66
N ASP A 108 -2.95 -8.72 -14.57
CA ASP A 108 -3.57 -8.39 -13.28
C ASP A 108 -4.24 -7.01 -13.33
N ARG A 109 -5.52 -6.98 -12.95
CA ARG A 109 -6.39 -5.80 -12.90
C ARG A 109 -7.11 -5.69 -11.56
N THR A 110 -6.61 -6.37 -10.53
CA THR A 110 -7.25 -6.46 -9.22
C THR A 110 -7.22 -5.14 -8.45
N CYS A 111 -6.17 -4.33 -8.62
CA CYS A 111 -6.12 -3.00 -8.05
C CYS A 111 -6.96 -2.02 -8.91
N PRO A 112 -8.02 -1.40 -8.37
CA PRO A 112 -8.91 -0.54 -9.14
C PRO A 112 -8.31 0.84 -9.45
N PHE A 113 -7.20 1.21 -8.80
CA PHE A 113 -6.53 2.49 -9.00
C PHE A 113 -5.01 2.33 -8.85
N ASP A 114 -4.38 1.91 -9.95
CA ASP A 114 -2.93 1.76 -10.08
C ASP A 114 -2.31 3.05 -10.66
N LEU A 115 -1.64 3.83 -9.80
CA LEU A 115 -0.96 5.04 -10.24
C LEU A 115 0.20 4.78 -11.18
N HIS A 116 0.90 3.64 -11.09
CA HIS A 116 1.99 3.35 -12.01
C HIS A 116 1.47 3.11 -13.43
N ARG A 117 0.30 2.50 -13.56
CA ARG A 117 -0.35 2.30 -14.86
C ARG A 117 -0.80 3.62 -15.50
N LEU A 118 -1.28 4.57 -14.70
CA LEU A 118 -1.75 5.88 -15.18
C LEU A 118 -0.62 6.89 -15.37
N LEU A 119 0.38 6.88 -14.48
CA LEU A 119 1.47 7.84 -14.36
C LEU A 119 2.77 7.07 -14.06
N PRO A 120 3.36 6.40 -15.07
CA PRO A 120 4.45 5.45 -14.85
C PRO A 120 5.68 6.11 -14.24
N VAL A 121 6.30 5.35 -13.33
CA VAL A 121 7.62 5.67 -12.78
C VAL A 121 8.65 5.36 -13.88
N PRO A 122 9.56 6.31 -14.22
CA PRO A 122 10.55 6.11 -15.26
C PRO A 122 11.52 4.96 -14.94
N PRO A 123 12.03 4.23 -15.94
CA PRO A 123 12.98 3.13 -15.74
C PRO A 123 14.23 3.53 -14.94
N ALA A 124 14.77 4.73 -15.16
CA ALA A 124 15.92 5.23 -14.42
C ALA A 124 15.66 5.33 -12.91
N ILE A 125 14.44 5.72 -12.52
CA ILE A 125 14.03 5.79 -11.11
C ILE A 125 13.70 4.40 -10.57
N LEU A 126 13.07 3.54 -11.37
CA LEU A 126 12.78 2.15 -10.98
C LEU A 126 14.05 1.36 -10.64
N ALA A 127 15.14 1.61 -11.36
CA ALA A 127 16.43 0.94 -11.17
C ALA A 127 17.10 1.27 -9.83
N LEU A 128 16.80 2.43 -9.23
CA LEU A 128 17.33 2.83 -7.93
C LEU A 128 16.69 2.02 -6.79
N GLY A 129 15.43 1.60 -6.96
CA GLY A 129 14.69 0.89 -5.93
C GLY A 129 13.85 1.80 -5.02
N PRO A 130 13.00 1.22 -4.16
CA PRO A 130 11.93 1.95 -3.48
C PRO A 130 12.38 2.77 -2.27
N GLU A 131 13.53 2.41 -1.66
CA GLU A 131 14.01 3.04 -0.43
C GLU A 131 14.98 4.20 -0.69
N GLU A 132 15.45 4.35 -1.93
CA GLU A 132 16.37 5.42 -2.33
C GLU A 132 15.75 6.81 -2.22
N GLY A 133 16.56 7.77 -1.76
CA GLY A 133 16.13 9.15 -1.54
C GLY A 133 15.62 9.81 -2.81
N GLU A 134 16.28 9.55 -3.94
CA GLU A 134 15.90 10.06 -5.26
C GLU A 134 14.57 9.45 -5.75
N SER A 135 14.35 8.15 -5.57
CA SER A 135 13.06 7.49 -5.88
C SER A 135 11.92 8.12 -5.09
N ARG A 136 12.10 8.29 -3.78
CA ARG A 136 11.09 8.94 -2.92
C ARG A 136 10.88 10.41 -3.29
N GLY A 137 11.95 11.11 -3.68
CA GLY A 137 11.90 12.48 -4.16
C GLY A 137 11.07 12.61 -5.44
N TRP A 138 11.28 11.70 -6.38
CA TRP A 138 10.49 11.62 -7.61
C TRP A 138 9.02 11.35 -7.30
N LEU A 139 8.69 10.37 -6.46
CA LEU A 139 7.31 10.07 -6.08
C LEU A 139 6.63 11.28 -5.42
N ARG A 140 7.32 12.01 -4.54
CA ARG A 140 6.78 13.23 -3.94
C ARG A 140 6.48 14.29 -4.99
N ALA A 141 7.41 14.55 -5.89
CA ALA A 141 7.23 15.57 -6.93
C ALA A 141 6.15 15.21 -7.95
N HIS A 142 6.04 13.93 -8.33
CA HIS A 142 5.18 13.49 -9.43
C HIS A 142 3.83 12.95 -8.98
N TRP A 143 3.78 12.27 -7.84
CA TRP A 143 2.57 11.68 -7.29
C TRP A 143 2.06 12.43 -6.06
N GLY A 144 2.92 13.13 -5.32
CA GLY A 144 2.56 13.83 -4.08
C GLY A 144 2.73 12.98 -2.83
N VAL A 145 3.34 11.80 -2.94
CA VAL A 145 3.48 10.81 -1.86
C VAL A 145 4.89 10.24 -1.82
N ALA A 146 5.38 9.82 -0.66
CA ALA A 146 6.74 9.29 -0.53
C ALA A 146 6.85 7.78 -0.82
N ARG A 147 5.72 7.05 -0.84
CA ARG A 147 5.64 5.62 -1.14
C ARG A 147 4.44 5.33 -2.05
N PRO A 148 4.43 4.20 -2.80
CA PRO A 148 3.28 3.78 -3.59
C PRO A 148 2.00 3.61 -2.76
N LEU A 149 0.85 3.78 -3.41
CA LEU A 149 -0.47 3.61 -2.78
C LEU A 149 -0.68 2.16 -2.33
N ARG A 150 -1.50 1.96 -1.29
CA ARG A 150 -1.81 0.63 -0.75
C ARG A 150 -3.31 0.39 -0.63
N HIS A 151 -3.69 -0.88 -0.77
CA HIS A 151 -5.04 -1.39 -0.53
C HIS A 151 -6.14 -0.60 -1.26
N GLY A 152 -5.95 -0.38 -2.56
CA GLY A 152 -6.98 0.21 -3.41
C GLY A 152 -8.23 -0.67 -3.47
N GLN A 153 -9.40 -0.13 -3.17
CA GLN A 153 -10.67 -0.84 -3.23
C GLN A 153 -11.79 0.03 -3.80
N VAL A 154 -12.67 -0.56 -4.59
CA VAL A 154 -13.86 0.15 -5.10
C VAL A 154 -14.84 0.35 -3.94
N LEU A 155 -15.37 1.57 -3.83
CA LEU A 155 -16.41 1.92 -2.87
C LEU A 155 -17.77 2.03 -3.59
N PRO A 156 -18.89 1.87 -2.86
CA PRO A 156 -20.23 2.02 -3.44
C PRO A 156 -20.41 3.38 -4.12
N SER A 157 -21.10 3.41 -5.26
CA SER A 157 -21.46 4.67 -5.94
C SER A 157 -22.44 5.49 -5.09
N THR A 158 -22.32 6.81 -5.14
CA THR A 158 -23.27 7.77 -4.55
C THR A 158 -24.20 8.41 -5.59
N LEU A 159 -24.02 8.10 -6.88
CA LEU A 159 -24.91 8.59 -7.93
C LEU A 159 -26.29 7.90 -7.87
N ASP A 160 -27.33 8.70 -8.11
CA ASP A 160 -28.69 8.20 -8.37
C ASP A 160 -28.71 7.39 -9.68
N GLY A 161 -29.10 6.11 -9.60
CA GLY A 161 -29.18 5.18 -10.72
C GLY A 161 -30.13 5.61 -11.85
N ARG A 162 -30.98 6.62 -11.63
CA ARG A 162 -31.80 7.24 -12.68
C ARG A 162 -30.98 8.04 -13.69
N ARG A 163 -29.75 8.46 -13.35
CA ARG A 163 -28.85 9.21 -14.25
C ARG A 163 -28.05 8.30 -15.17
N LYS A 164 -28.73 7.59 -16.08
CA LYS A 164 -28.14 6.53 -16.93
C LYS A 164 -26.93 6.93 -17.81
N ARG A 165 -26.73 8.23 -18.10
CA ARG A 165 -25.59 8.73 -18.91
C ARG A 165 -24.39 9.17 -18.07
N MET A 166 -24.52 9.21 -16.74
CA MET A 166 -23.46 9.62 -15.82
C MET A 166 -22.87 8.40 -15.13
N GLY A 167 -21.55 8.36 -15.06
CA GLY A 167 -20.80 7.35 -14.33
C GLY A 167 -20.10 7.93 -13.11
N GLN A 168 -19.80 7.06 -12.15
CA GLN A 168 -18.93 7.38 -11.04
C GLN A 168 -18.05 6.18 -10.68
N LEU A 169 -16.78 6.46 -10.46
CA LEU A 169 -15.84 5.55 -9.83
C LEU A 169 -15.46 6.14 -8.48
N ARG A 170 -15.69 5.40 -7.40
CA ARG A 170 -15.20 5.74 -6.06
C ARG A 170 -14.17 4.68 -5.65
N VAL A 171 -12.99 5.12 -5.25
CA VAL A 171 -11.92 4.23 -4.79
C VAL A 171 -11.37 4.74 -3.48
N GLY A 172 -11.27 3.84 -2.50
CA GLY A 172 -10.55 4.07 -1.25
C GLY A 172 -9.14 3.50 -1.33
N PHE A 173 -8.15 4.21 -0.78
CA PHE A 173 -6.76 3.73 -0.72
C PHE A 173 -5.97 4.45 0.38
N TRP A 174 -4.84 3.85 0.77
CA TRP A 174 -3.87 4.46 1.68
C TRP A 174 -2.72 5.11 0.91
N SER A 175 -2.30 6.28 1.39
CA SER A 175 -1.10 6.98 0.91
C SER A 175 -0.16 7.31 2.06
N ALA A 176 1.14 7.36 1.76
CA ALA A 176 2.18 7.67 2.72
C ALA A 176 2.33 9.19 2.91
N ASP A 177 2.19 9.62 4.16
CA ASP A 177 2.34 10.96 4.75
C ASP A 177 1.34 12.02 4.24
N TRP A 178 1.00 11.97 2.95
CA TRP A 178 0.21 12.98 2.25
C TRP A 178 -0.75 12.36 1.25
N SER A 179 -1.77 13.11 0.85
CA SER A 179 -2.65 12.73 -0.27
C SER A 179 -1.95 12.93 -1.62
N PRO A 180 -2.23 12.10 -2.64
CA PRO A 180 -1.59 12.18 -3.96
C PRO A 180 -2.13 13.32 -4.85
N TRP A 181 -2.13 14.56 -4.34
CA TRP A 181 -2.68 15.72 -5.04
C TRP A 181 -1.99 16.01 -6.37
N ALA A 182 -0.66 15.84 -6.43
CA ALA A 182 0.10 16.04 -7.65
C ALA A 182 -0.32 15.04 -8.75
N ALA A 183 -0.53 13.77 -8.39
CA ALA A 183 -1.06 12.78 -9.32
C ALA A 183 -2.46 13.17 -9.80
N VAL A 184 -3.38 13.51 -8.89
CA VAL A 184 -4.77 13.87 -9.24
C VAL A 184 -4.82 15.11 -10.15
N ALA A 185 -3.98 16.12 -9.89
CA ALA A 185 -3.88 17.29 -10.75
C ALA A 185 -3.43 16.95 -12.18
N ARG A 186 -2.49 15.99 -12.34
CA ARG A 186 -2.07 15.49 -13.65
C ARG A 186 -3.18 14.69 -14.34
N LEU A 187 -3.89 13.84 -13.60
CA LEU A 187 -5.00 13.04 -14.13
C LEU A 187 -6.14 13.93 -14.64
N ARG A 188 -6.49 15.00 -13.91
CA ARG A 188 -7.47 16.00 -14.37
C ARG A 188 -7.12 16.59 -15.74
N ARG A 189 -5.83 16.84 -16.00
CA ARG A 189 -5.37 17.35 -17.30
C ARG A 189 -5.39 16.27 -18.40
N ALA A 190 -5.02 15.04 -18.05
CA ALA A 190 -4.96 13.92 -19.00
C ALA A 190 -6.35 13.39 -19.39
N TRP A 191 -7.37 13.58 -18.54
CA TRP A 191 -8.72 13.09 -18.75
C TRP A 191 -9.74 14.26 -18.75
N PRO A 192 -9.71 15.12 -19.78
CA PRO A 192 -10.62 16.26 -19.85
C PRO A 192 -12.09 15.79 -19.89
N GLY A 193 -12.98 16.45 -19.17
CA GLY A 193 -14.38 16.04 -19.08
C GLY A 193 -14.70 14.97 -18.02
N LEU A 194 -13.70 14.55 -17.24
CA LEU A 194 -13.91 13.90 -15.95
C LEU A 194 -13.69 14.90 -14.81
N SER A 195 -14.51 14.83 -13.77
CA SER A 195 -14.24 15.47 -12.47
C SER A 195 -13.48 14.50 -11.58
N PHE A 196 -12.57 15.03 -10.77
CA PHE A 196 -11.83 14.27 -9.78
C PHE A 196 -11.96 15.00 -8.45
N GLU A 197 -12.40 14.31 -7.41
CA GLU A 197 -12.51 14.82 -6.04
C GLU A 197 -11.77 13.87 -5.12
N LEU A 198 -10.78 14.39 -4.39
CA LEU A 198 -9.96 13.62 -3.47
C LEU A 198 -10.26 14.09 -2.05
N GLN A 199 -10.65 13.15 -1.19
CA GLN A 199 -11.00 13.42 0.20
C GLN A 199 -10.04 12.65 1.12
N PRO A 200 -9.08 13.34 1.78
CA PRO A 200 -8.31 12.74 2.86
C PRO A 200 -9.15 12.55 4.12
N HIS A 201 -8.92 11.45 4.82
CA HIS A 201 -9.48 11.16 6.13
C HIS A 201 -8.38 11.24 7.18
N TYR A 202 -8.14 12.44 7.69
CA TYR A 202 -7.21 12.63 8.78
C TYR A 202 -7.79 12.06 10.07
N PRO A 203 -7.02 11.28 10.85
CA PRO A 203 -7.45 10.90 12.18
C PRO A 203 -7.59 12.16 13.05
N GLY A 204 -8.86 12.52 13.35
CA GLY A 204 -9.26 13.38 14.47
C GLY A 204 -8.53 14.70 14.66
N GLY A 205 -8.61 15.63 13.71
CA GLY A 205 -8.52 17.06 14.04
C GLY A 205 -9.84 17.47 14.72
N ALA A 206 -9.78 17.97 15.95
CA ALA A 206 -10.94 18.30 16.79
C ALA A 206 -12.08 19.01 16.03
N GLY A 207 -13.18 18.29 15.81
CA GLY A 207 -14.47 18.82 15.40
C GLY A 207 -15.54 17.92 15.99
N LYS A 208 -16.31 18.44 16.97
CA LYS A 208 -17.46 17.75 17.56
C LYS A 208 -18.38 17.24 16.44
N GLY A 209 -18.56 15.94 16.36
CA GLY A 209 -19.45 15.28 15.40
C GLY A 209 -19.14 13.79 15.35
N THR A 210 -19.75 13.05 16.28
CA THR A 210 -19.69 11.59 16.44
C THR A 210 -19.84 10.80 15.15
N ALA A 211 -18.84 9.98 14.84
CA ALA A 211 -19.00 8.66 14.23
C ALA A 211 -17.71 7.83 14.50
N GLU A 212 -17.74 7.02 15.55
CA GLU A 212 -16.74 5.96 15.77
C GLU A 212 -16.93 4.85 14.73
N PRO A 213 -15.86 4.33 14.10
CA PRO A 213 -15.84 2.97 13.62
C PRO A 213 -15.23 2.08 14.71
N ALA A 214 -16.03 1.11 15.15
CA ALA A 214 -15.64 0.06 16.08
C ALA A 214 -14.36 -0.64 15.60
N GLY A 215 -13.36 -0.66 16.46
CA GLY A 215 -12.27 -1.62 16.37
C GLY A 215 -12.77 -3.00 16.76
N ASP A 216 -12.26 -4.02 16.11
CA ASP A 216 -12.03 -5.29 16.80
C ASP A 216 -10.80 -5.98 16.20
N GLY A 217 -9.85 -6.26 17.09
CA GLY A 217 -8.67 -7.05 16.82
C GLY A 217 -9.04 -8.52 16.76
N GLY A 218 -9.22 -9.04 15.54
CA GLY A 218 -9.48 -10.46 15.32
C GLY A 218 -8.21 -11.30 15.34
N HIS A 219 -7.85 -11.77 16.54
CA HIS A 219 -6.88 -12.84 16.77
C HIS A 219 -7.31 -14.11 16.01
N ILE A 220 -6.51 -14.55 15.04
CA ILE A 220 -6.79 -15.74 14.23
C ILE A 220 -6.41 -16.99 15.04
N THR A 221 -7.40 -17.74 15.53
CA THR A 221 -7.21 -19.12 16.01
C THR A 221 -7.41 -20.11 14.85
N PRO A 222 -6.58 -21.18 14.76
CA PRO A 222 -6.72 -22.17 13.69
C PRO A 222 -7.89 -23.12 13.96
N VAL A 223 -8.76 -23.27 12.96
CA VAL A 223 -9.86 -24.24 12.96
C VAL A 223 -9.29 -25.65 12.85
N ARG A 224 -9.53 -26.47 13.87
CA ARG A 224 -9.27 -27.91 13.89
C ARG A 224 -10.43 -28.64 13.20
N GLU A 225 -10.09 -29.55 12.29
CA GLU A 225 -11.00 -30.58 11.77
C GLU A 225 -11.68 -31.36 12.90
N GLY A 226 -12.99 -31.57 12.75
CA GLY A 226 -13.82 -32.28 13.72
C GLY A 226 -15.08 -32.82 13.06
N THR A 227 -15.02 -34.10 12.74
CA THR A 227 -16.02 -34.97 12.13
C THR A 227 -17.36 -35.03 12.89
N GLY A 228 -18.44 -35.17 12.12
CA GLY A 228 -19.60 -36.00 12.49
C GLY A 228 -20.81 -35.28 13.09
N ARG A 229 -21.89 -35.15 12.31
CA ARG A 229 -23.26 -35.20 12.84
C ARG A 229 -24.23 -35.97 11.94
N LYS A 230 -24.50 -37.18 12.43
CA LYS A 230 -25.71 -38.02 12.36
C LYS A 230 -26.93 -37.43 11.63
N ALA A 231 -27.32 -38.11 10.56
CA ALA A 231 -28.65 -38.04 9.96
C ALA A 231 -29.70 -38.64 10.93
N ARG A 232 -30.78 -37.89 11.18
CA ARG A 232 -31.96 -38.39 11.89
C ARG A 232 -32.93 -39.00 10.88
N ALA A 233 -33.27 -40.27 11.11
CA ALA A 233 -34.37 -40.96 10.47
C ALA A 233 -35.73 -40.36 10.88
N ARG A 234 -36.63 -40.24 9.90
CA ARG A 234 -38.08 -40.33 10.12
C ARG A 234 -38.68 -41.18 8.99
N ALA A 235 -39.16 -42.36 9.38
CA ALA A 235 -39.99 -43.25 8.57
C ALA A 235 -41.48 -42.99 8.88
N GLY A 236 -42.35 -43.28 7.91
CA GLY A 236 -43.81 -43.23 8.01
C GLY A 236 -44.49 -42.76 6.72
N ILE A 237 -44.47 -43.58 5.65
CA ILE A 237 -45.55 -44.51 5.22
C ILE A 237 -46.80 -43.82 4.61
N ARG A 238 -47.01 -44.03 3.30
CA ARG A 238 -48.25 -44.46 2.60
C ARG A 238 -47.80 -45.14 1.27
N ARG A 239 -47.79 -46.47 1.17
CA ARG A 239 -48.79 -47.37 0.50
C ARG A 239 -49.22 -46.92 -0.90
N ASP A 240 -48.87 -47.75 -1.89
CA ASP A 240 -49.68 -48.13 -3.05
C ASP A 240 -49.27 -49.56 -3.46
N GLY A 241 -50.24 -50.45 -3.68
CA GLY A 241 -50.08 -51.76 -4.35
C GLY A 241 -49.50 -52.89 -3.51
#